data_AF-A0A3D5B6J4-F1
#
_entry.id   AF-A0A3D5B6J4-F1
#
_cell.length_a   1.000
_cell.length_b   1.000
_cell.length_c   1.000
_cell.angle_alpha   90.00
_cell.angle_beta   90.00
_cell.angle_gamma   90.00
#
_symmetry.space_group_name_H-M   'P 1'
#
loop_
_entity.id
_entity.type
_entity.pdbx_description
1 polymer ?
#
loop_
_entity_poly.entity_id
_entity_poly.type
_entity_poly.pdbx_seq_one_letter_code
_entity_poly.pdbx_strand_id
1 'polypeptide(L)'
;MDIETTGNANIGGAVGYGSGDLSALRVRANVKASCSAEADLSAIQEQERDYKVLLAVGGAAGCLYGNADNVRVNVIRVAAESAYGATDLYVLSGGLAGQLGSAQNVEITGTGSVSASGGRALAAGAVALLSSDISCAVVSQVTLSASNVGGVVGVLSTGESGSASLVVCNVDVPAGQGGLIWLLAEDATVSASRYYADAVLAGGVSSAQEAQFDQVSKLGTAAEVYAEFDGTVWTVDGESIPMLK
;
A
#
# COMPACT_ATOMS: atom_id res chain seq x y z
N MET A 1 -11.54 -12.13 -1.12
CA MET A 1 -11.47 -12.05 -2.58
C MET A 1 -10.15 -12.65 -2.95
N ASP A 2 -10.18 -13.77 -3.66
CA ASP A 2 -8.99 -14.55 -4.00
C ASP A 2 -8.99 -14.63 -5.52
N ILE A 3 -7.94 -14.10 -6.14
CA ILE A 3 -7.83 -13.97 -7.60
C ILE A 3 -6.58 -14.72 -8.07
N GLU A 4 -6.76 -15.59 -9.04
CA GLU A 4 -5.66 -16.24 -9.76
C GLU A 4 -5.51 -15.60 -11.14
N THR A 5 -4.27 -15.34 -11.54
CA THR A 5 -3.94 -14.64 -12.78
C THR A 5 -2.72 -15.29 -13.42
N THR A 6 -2.66 -15.27 -14.75
CA THR A 6 -1.53 -15.76 -15.54
C THR A 6 -0.60 -14.64 -16.00
N GLY A 7 -0.85 -13.39 -15.59
CA GLY A 7 -0.16 -12.20 -16.08
C GLY A 7 -0.14 -11.03 -15.09
N ASN A 8 0.10 -9.81 -15.59
CA ASN A 8 0.06 -8.61 -14.76
C ASN A 8 -1.35 -8.39 -14.20
N ALA A 9 -1.46 -8.15 -12.90
CA ALA A 9 -2.72 -7.78 -12.29
C ALA A 9 -2.57 -6.69 -11.23
N ASN A 10 -3.59 -5.85 -11.15
CA ASN A 10 -3.73 -4.83 -10.13
C ASN A 10 -5.08 -5.03 -9.45
N ILE A 11 -5.07 -5.47 -8.20
CA ILE A 11 -6.28 -5.87 -7.47
C ILE A 11 -6.44 -5.00 -6.22
N GLY A 12 -7.61 -4.37 -6.09
CA GLY A 12 -8.01 -3.64 -4.89
C GLY A 12 -9.46 -3.91 -4.54
N GLY A 13 -9.84 -3.67 -3.28
CA GLY A 13 -11.23 -3.83 -2.83
C GLY A 13 -12.21 -2.84 -3.48
N ALA A 14 -11.73 -1.67 -3.93
CA ALA A 14 -12.50 -0.65 -4.62
C ALA A 14 -12.02 -0.41 -6.06
N VAL A 15 -10.70 -0.32 -6.27
CA VAL A 15 -10.09 -0.01 -7.58
C VAL A 15 -9.00 -1.02 -7.91
N GLY A 16 -9.07 -1.66 -9.08
CA GLY A 16 -7.98 -2.49 -9.58
C GLY A 16 -6.81 -1.63 -10.09
N TYR A 17 -7.05 -0.92 -11.20
CA TYR A 17 -6.12 0.00 -11.83
C TYR A 17 -6.87 1.29 -12.20
N GLY A 18 -6.26 2.47 -11.99
CA GLY A 18 -6.88 3.71 -12.45
C GLY A 18 -6.12 4.98 -12.10
N SER A 19 -6.77 6.11 -12.38
CA SER A 19 -6.40 7.46 -11.94
C SER A 19 -7.64 8.13 -11.35
N GLY A 20 -7.45 9.09 -10.45
CA GLY A 20 -8.54 9.79 -9.75
C GLY A 20 -8.45 9.67 -8.23
N ASP A 21 -9.49 10.11 -7.53
CA ASP A 21 -9.46 10.27 -6.08
C ASP A 21 -10.33 9.22 -5.37
N LEU A 22 -9.75 8.57 -4.36
CA LEU A 22 -10.48 7.80 -3.36
C LEU A 22 -10.68 8.67 -2.13
N SER A 23 -11.93 9.02 -1.84
CA SER A 23 -12.24 9.87 -0.69
C SER A 23 -13.31 9.27 0.23
N ALA A 24 -13.16 9.50 1.53
CA ALA A 24 -14.14 9.13 2.56
C ALA A 24 -14.53 7.64 2.54
N LEU A 25 -13.56 6.76 2.28
CA LEU A 25 -13.78 5.33 2.09
C LEU A 25 -13.44 4.54 3.35
N ARG A 26 -14.25 3.51 3.66
CA ARG A 26 -13.97 2.51 4.69
C ARG A 26 -14.00 1.12 4.09
N VAL A 27 -12.92 0.35 4.26
CA VAL A 27 -12.78 -0.98 3.65
C VAL A 27 -12.43 -2.02 4.70
N ARG A 28 -13.03 -3.21 4.61
CA ARG A 28 -12.57 -4.41 5.31
C ARG A 28 -11.88 -5.33 4.32
N ALA A 29 -10.55 -5.32 4.33
CA ALA A 29 -9.74 -5.92 3.28
C ALA A 29 -9.44 -7.40 3.56
N ASN A 30 -10.01 -8.27 2.73
CA ASN A 30 -9.58 -9.66 2.54
C ASN A 30 -9.33 -9.87 1.05
N VAL A 31 -8.16 -9.47 0.57
CA VAL A 31 -7.76 -9.50 -0.84
C VAL A 31 -6.51 -10.36 -0.98
N LYS A 32 -6.53 -11.31 -1.90
CA LYS A 32 -5.37 -12.09 -2.28
C LYS A 32 -5.34 -12.18 -3.80
N ALA A 33 -4.16 -11.97 -4.37
CA ALA A 33 -3.91 -12.29 -5.77
C ALA A 33 -2.67 -13.17 -5.89
N SER A 34 -2.70 -14.13 -6.80
CA SER A 34 -1.57 -15.00 -7.13
C SER A 34 -1.33 -15.08 -8.62
N CYS A 35 -0.07 -14.95 -9.04
CA CYS A 35 0.37 -15.03 -10.43
C CYS A 35 1.22 -16.29 -10.68
N SER A 36 0.91 -17.05 -11.73
CA SER A 36 1.79 -18.12 -12.23
C SER A 36 2.99 -17.53 -12.97
N ALA A 37 4.15 -18.22 -12.96
CA ALA A 37 5.45 -17.71 -13.41
C ALA A 37 5.56 -17.34 -14.91
N GLU A 38 4.51 -17.57 -15.70
CA GLU A 38 4.47 -17.44 -17.16
C GLU A 38 3.90 -16.10 -17.65
N ALA A 39 3.88 -15.07 -16.80
CA ALA A 39 3.42 -13.74 -17.22
C ALA A 39 4.19 -13.28 -18.46
N ASP A 40 3.46 -12.92 -19.52
CA ASP A 40 4.05 -12.38 -20.74
C ASP A 40 4.78 -11.07 -20.42
N LEU A 41 6.10 -11.17 -20.27
CA LEU A 41 6.97 -10.08 -19.86
C LEU A 41 7.01 -8.94 -20.89
N SER A 42 6.58 -9.18 -22.14
CA SER A 42 6.62 -8.18 -23.21
C SER A 42 5.73 -6.97 -22.88
N ALA A 43 4.54 -7.20 -22.36
CA ALA A 43 3.60 -6.14 -21.94
C ALA A 43 4.09 -5.32 -20.73
N ILE A 44 4.94 -5.90 -19.87
CA ILE A 44 5.51 -5.23 -18.69
C ILE A 44 6.77 -4.46 -19.05
N GLN A 45 7.56 -4.96 -20.01
CA GLN A 45 8.81 -4.35 -20.44
C GLN A 45 8.61 -3.06 -21.24
N GLU A 46 7.46 -2.90 -21.92
CA GLU A 46 7.13 -1.69 -22.70
C GLU A 46 6.76 -0.47 -21.85
N GLN A 47 6.43 -0.65 -20.57
CA GLN A 47 6.26 0.46 -19.65
C GLN A 47 7.64 0.90 -19.14
N GLU A 48 8.25 1.90 -19.78
CA GLU A 48 9.47 2.58 -19.31
C GLU A 48 9.19 3.27 -17.96
N ARG A 49 9.25 2.49 -16.88
CA ARG A 49 9.17 2.96 -15.50
C ARG A 49 10.28 2.30 -14.70
N ASP A 50 10.88 3.06 -13.79
CA ASP A 50 11.95 2.59 -12.91
C ASP A 50 11.51 1.43 -12.00
N TYR A 51 10.19 1.25 -11.86
CA TYR A 51 9.55 0.21 -11.05
C TYR A 51 8.58 -0.59 -11.91
N LYS A 52 9.07 -1.66 -12.54
CA LYS A 52 8.25 -2.58 -13.34
C LYS A 52 7.43 -3.47 -12.41
N VAL A 53 6.10 -3.34 -12.43
CA VAL A 53 5.19 -4.02 -11.52
C VAL A 53 4.56 -5.23 -12.20
N LEU A 54 4.75 -6.42 -11.61
CA LEU A 54 4.09 -7.66 -12.02
C LEU A 54 2.72 -7.80 -11.37
N LEU A 55 2.62 -7.49 -10.08
CA LEU A 55 1.41 -7.68 -9.31
C LEU A 55 1.31 -6.57 -8.27
N ALA A 56 0.18 -5.88 -8.22
CA ALA A 56 -0.10 -4.90 -7.18
C ALA A 56 -1.42 -5.23 -6.48
N VAL A 57 -1.35 -5.48 -5.18
CA VAL A 57 -2.53 -5.78 -4.37
C VAL A 57 -2.64 -4.76 -3.25
N GLY A 58 -3.84 -4.23 -3.06
CA GLY A 58 -4.12 -3.44 -1.87
C GLY A 58 -5.51 -3.65 -1.30
N GLY A 59 -5.71 -3.19 -0.08
CA GLY A 59 -7.01 -3.29 0.58
C GLY A 59 -8.08 -2.49 -0.14
N ALA A 60 -7.77 -1.26 -0.55
CA ALA A 60 -8.67 -0.41 -1.34
C ALA A 60 -8.29 -0.37 -2.83
N ALA A 61 -7.00 -0.25 -3.17
CA ALA A 61 -6.55 -0.09 -4.55
C ALA A 61 -5.41 -1.07 -4.93
N GLY A 62 -5.41 -1.60 -6.14
CA GLY A 62 -4.24 -2.30 -6.68
C GLY A 62 -3.17 -1.29 -7.07
N CYS A 63 -3.45 -0.53 -8.12
CA CYS A 63 -2.61 0.56 -8.63
C CYS A 63 -3.47 1.80 -8.90
N LEU A 64 -3.20 2.92 -8.23
CA LEU A 64 -3.94 4.17 -8.40
C LEU A 64 -2.98 5.35 -8.60
N TYR A 65 -2.97 5.94 -9.79
CA TYR A 65 -2.20 7.16 -10.11
C TYR A 65 -2.95 8.43 -9.71
N GLY A 66 -3.48 8.46 -8.50
CA GLY A 66 -4.21 9.59 -7.95
C GLY A 66 -4.13 9.62 -6.43
N ASN A 67 -5.10 10.27 -5.80
CA ASN A 67 -5.00 10.60 -4.38
C ASN A 67 -5.95 9.74 -3.55
N ALA A 68 -5.53 9.36 -2.35
CA ALA A 68 -6.41 8.78 -1.34
C ALA A 68 -6.54 9.74 -0.16
N ASP A 69 -7.74 10.25 0.12
CA ASP A 69 -8.01 11.13 1.27
C ASP A 69 -9.08 10.55 2.20
N ASN A 70 -8.81 10.57 3.50
CA ASN A 70 -9.74 10.13 4.53
C ASN A 70 -10.21 8.68 4.29
N VAL A 71 -9.25 7.78 4.07
CA VAL A 71 -9.48 6.36 3.81
C VAL A 71 -9.10 5.53 5.02
N ARG A 72 -9.97 4.59 5.40
CA ARG A 72 -9.71 3.66 6.50
C ARG A 72 -9.82 2.23 6.03
N VAL A 73 -8.83 1.42 6.34
CA VAL A 73 -8.80 0.00 6.00
C VAL A 73 -8.60 -0.86 7.23
N ASN A 74 -9.53 -1.77 7.49
CA ASN A 74 -9.36 -2.86 8.43
C ASN A 74 -8.88 -4.11 7.68
N VAL A 75 -7.62 -4.47 7.90
CA VAL A 75 -6.94 -5.59 7.22
C VAL A 75 -7.23 -6.90 7.92
N ILE A 76 -7.84 -7.83 7.17
CA ILE A 76 -7.89 -9.26 7.50
C ILE A 76 -6.76 -9.98 6.77
N ARG A 77 -6.62 -9.72 5.47
CA ARG A 77 -5.59 -10.30 4.60
C ARG A 77 -5.43 -9.43 3.36
N VAL A 78 -4.21 -9.02 3.03
CA VAL A 78 -3.83 -8.42 1.75
C VAL A 78 -2.58 -9.14 1.25
N ALA A 79 -2.70 -9.96 0.22
CA ALA A 79 -1.62 -10.84 -0.22
C ALA A 79 -1.36 -10.74 -1.72
N ALA A 80 -0.11 -10.52 -2.10
CA ALA A 80 0.38 -10.59 -3.47
C ALA A 80 1.40 -11.73 -3.58
N GLU A 81 1.08 -12.79 -4.31
CA GLU A 81 1.95 -13.97 -4.43
C GLU A 81 2.32 -14.19 -5.89
N SER A 82 3.59 -14.46 -6.17
CA SER A 82 4.05 -14.80 -7.51
C SER A 82 4.97 -16.01 -7.48
N ALA A 83 4.82 -16.90 -8.46
CA ALA A 83 5.78 -17.95 -8.72
C ALA A 83 7.01 -17.45 -9.51
N TYR A 84 7.01 -16.17 -9.93
CA TYR A 84 8.13 -15.56 -10.63
C TYR A 84 9.36 -15.46 -9.73
N GLY A 85 10.47 -16.08 -10.14
CA GLY A 85 11.67 -16.21 -9.30
C GLY A 85 12.72 -15.12 -9.45
N ALA A 86 12.62 -14.26 -10.47
CA ALA A 86 13.59 -13.20 -10.73
C ALA A 86 13.20 -11.88 -10.04
N THR A 87 14.17 -11.01 -9.75
CA THR A 87 13.98 -9.81 -8.90
C THR A 87 13.91 -8.49 -9.69
N ASP A 88 13.70 -8.59 -10.99
CA ASP A 88 13.54 -7.48 -11.95
C ASP A 88 12.11 -6.94 -12.00
N LEU A 89 11.12 -7.72 -11.55
CA LEU A 89 9.73 -7.28 -11.43
C LEU A 89 9.26 -7.20 -9.98
N TYR A 90 8.51 -6.15 -9.65
CA TYR A 90 7.96 -5.91 -8.32
C TYR A 90 6.65 -6.67 -8.10
N VAL A 91 6.54 -7.27 -6.91
CA VAL A 91 5.30 -7.86 -6.39
C VAL A 91 4.93 -7.07 -5.13
N LEU A 92 3.86 -6.30 -5.23
CA LEU A 92 3.51 -5.22 -4.31
C LEU A 92 2.27 -5.59 -3.49
N SER A 93 2.34 -5.38 -2.18
CA SER A 93 1.19 -5.55 -1.27
C SER A 93 1.13 -4.42 -0.25
N GLY A 94 0.03 -3.67 -0.21
CA GLY A 94 -0.16 -2.60 0.77
C GLY A 94 -1.54 -2.61 1.42
N GLY A 95 -1.63 -2.31 2.72
CA GLY A 95 -2.91 -2.29 3.41
C GLY A 95 -3.94 -1.35 2.77
N LEU A 96 -3.50 -0.20 2.24
CA LEU A 96 -4.30 0.67 1.38
C LEU A 96 -4.17 0.28 -0.10
N ALA A 97 -2.93 0.31 -0.61
CA ALA A 97 -2.66 0.18 -2.02
C ALA A 97 -1.35 -0.55 -2.34
N GLY A 98 -1.33 -1.33 -3.43
CA GLY A 98 -0.08 -1.85 -3.97
C GLY A 98 0.79 -0.73 -4.54
N GLN A 99 0.19 0.16 -5.34
CA GLN A 99 0.81 1.38 -5.83
C GLN A 99 -0.15 2.56 -5.74
N LEU A 100 0.35 3.72 -5.33
CA LEU A 100 -0.45 4.94 -5.16
C LEU A 100 0.32 6.20 -5.59
N GLY A 101 -0.42 7.22 -6.06
CA GLY A 101 0.08 8.57 -6.30
C GLY A 101 0.40 9.29 -4.99
N SER A 102 -0.63 9.70 -4.24
CA SER A 102 -0.49 10.35 -2.94
C SER A 102 -1.56 9.88 -1.93
N ALA A 103 -1.30 10.11 -0.64
CA ALA A 103 -2.22 9.75 0.44
C ALA A 103 -2.30 10.82 1.53
N GLN A 104 -3.49 11.06 2.05
CA GLN A 104 -3.72 11.93 3.19
C GLN A 104 -4.80 11.35 4.12
N ASN A 105 -4.63 11.52 5.44
CA ASN A 105 -5.62 11.10 6.44
C ASN A 105 -5.97 9.60 6.33
N VAL A 106 -4.96 8.74 6.24
CA VAL A 106 -5.15 7.30 6.02
C VAL A 106 -4.99 6.53 7.33
N GLU A 107 -5.87 5.56 7.56
CA GLU A 107 -5.79 4.69 8.72
C GLU A 107 -5.84 3.22 8.31
N ILE A 108 -4.81 2.46 8.68
CA ILE A 108 -4.73 1.02 8.48
C ILE A 108 -4.66 0.32 9.84
N THR A 109 -5.62 -0.54 10.09
CA THR A 109 -5.75 -1.29 11.35
C THR A 109 -6.11 -2.74 11.06
N GLY A 110 -6.11 -3.58 12.09
CA GLY A 110 -6.59 -4.95 12.02
C GLY A 110 -5.51 -5.95 12.38
N THR A 111 -5.92 -7.11 12.92
CA THR A 111 -5.00 -8.17 13.36
C THR A 111 -4.60 -9.12 12.22
N GLY A 112 -4.91 -8.74 10.98
CA GLY A 112 -4.63 -9.51 9.77
C GLY A 112 -3.19 -9.33 9.27
N SER A 113 -2.96 -9.76 8.04
CA SER A 113 -1.65 -9.65 7.41
C SER A 113 -1.65 -8.86 6.10
N VAL A 114 -0.55 -8.16 5.84
CA VAL A 114 -0.17 -7.65 4.53
C VAL A 114 1.12 -8.35 4.10
N SER A 115 1.08 -9.11 3.00
CA SER A 115 2.21 -9.92 2.57
C SER A 115 2.46 -9.90 1.07
N ALA A 116 3.73 -10.02 0.69
CA ALA A 116 4.16 -10.19 -0.70
C ALA A 116 5.20 -11.31 -0.82
N SER A 117 5.14 -12.11 -1.89
CA SER A 117 6.12 -13.16 -2.18
C SER A 117 6.34 -13.35 -3.69
N GLY A 118 7.53 -13.83 -4.05
CA GLY A 118 7.98 -13.90 -5.44
C GLY A 118 8.39 -12.55 -6.00
N GLY A 119 9.07 -12.55 -7.13
CA GLY A 119 9.61 -11.35 -7.73
C GLY A 119 10.59 -10.63 -6.81
N ARG A 120 10.58 -9.30 -6.92
CA ARG A 120 11.00 -8.38 -5.87
C ARG A 120 9.80 -8.06 -4.99
N ALA A 121 9.56 -8.91 -3.99
CA ALA A 121 8.45 -8.76 -3.06
C ALA A 121 8.62 -7.54 -2.15
N LEU A 122 7.59 -6.71 -2.07
CA LEU A 122 7.52 -5.52 -1.24
C LEU A 122 6.15 -5.45 -0.55
N ALA A 123 6.15 -5.46 0.78
CA ALA A 123 4.94 -5.29 1.57
C ALA A 123 5.02 -4.02 2.42
N ALA A 124 3.88 -3.34 2.60
CA ALA A 124 3.82 -2.20 3.48
C ALA A 124 2.49 -2.04 4.22
N GLY A 125 2.53 -1.39 5.37
CA GLY A 125 1.32 -1.12 6.15
C GLY A 125 0.26 -0.35 5.38
N ALA A 126 0.63 0.74 4.71
CA ALA A 126 -0.28 1.52 3.88
C ALA A 126 -0.04 1.28 2.39
N VAL A 127 1.12 1.67 1.86
CA VAL A 127 1.38 1.68 0.42
C VAL A 127 2.71 1.02 0.10
N ALA A 128 2.73 -0.01 -0.74
CA ALA A 128 4.01 -0.63 -1.10
C ALA A 128 4.85 0.31 -1.98
N LEU A 129 4.28 0.90 -3.02
CA LEU A 129 4.95 1.83 -3.92
C LEU A 129 4.22 3.19 -3.99
N LEU A 130 4.82 4.25 -3.45
CA LEU A 130 4.23 5.59 -3.40
C LEU A 130 5.00 6.57 -4.28
N SER A 131 4.32 7.22 -5.22
CA SER A 131 4.98 8.10 -6.20
C SER A 131 5.25 9.52 -5.68
N SER A 132 4.43 10.03 -4.77
CA SER A 132 4.50 11.40 -4.25
C SER A 132 4.37 11.40 -2.71
N ASP A 133 3.43 12.16 -2.16
CA ASP A 133 3.34 12.44 -0.72
C ASP A 133 2.43 11.49 0.07
N ILE A 134 2.77 11.30 1.34
CA ILE A 134 1.85 10.76 2.35
C ILE A 134 1.83 11.64 3.61
N SER A 135 0.63 11.97 4.07
CA SER A 135 0.45 12.75 5.30
C SER A 135 -0.64 12.22 6.21
N CYS A 136 -0.45 12.38 7.53
CA CYS A 136 -1.43 11.97 8.55
C CYS A 136 -1.86 10.50 8.41
N ALA A 137 -0.89 9.58 8.30
CA ALA A 137 -1.15 8.17 8.12
C ALA A 137 -0.89 7.38 9.40
N VAL A 138 -1.75 6.42 9.72
CA VAL A 138 -1.59 5.50 10.86
C VAL A 138 -1.62 4.08 10.37
N VAL A 139 -0.65 3.27 10.79
CA VAL A 139 -0.67 1.82 10.63
C VAL A 139 -0.54 1.18 12.00
N SER A 140 -1.43 0.26 12.36
CA SER A 140 -1.31 -0.47 13.61
C SER A 140 -1.87 -1.88 13.56
N GLN A 141 -1.33 -2.76 14.42
CA GLN A 141 -1.82 -4.12 14.69
C GLN A 141 -1.75 -5.13 13.52
N VAL A 142 -1.39 -4.69 12.31
CA VAL A 142 -1.23 -5.57 11.14
C VAL A 142 0.11 -6.28 11.16
N THR A 143 0.14 -7.53 10.68
CA THR A 143 1.38 -8.30 10.47
C THR A 143 1.91 -8.05 9.06
N LEU A 144 3.18 -7.68 8.94
CA LEU A 144 3.82 -7.43 7.63
C LEU A 144 4.82 -8.54 7.27
N SER A 145 4.78 -9.04 6.03
CA SER A 145 5.71 -10.08 5.58
C SER A 145 6.08 -9.98 4.09
N ALA A 146 7.35 -9.75 3.80
CA ALA A 146 7.95 -9.80 2.47
C ALA A 146 9.48 -9.81 2.59
N SER A 147 10.20 -9.96 1.47
CA SER A 147 11.66 -9.74 1.45
C SER A 147 12.05 -8.28 1.72
N ASN A 148 11.16 -7.34 1.38
CA ASN A 148 11.30 -5.92 1.63
C ASN A 148 10.04 -5.42 2.33
N VAL A 149 10.16 -4.83 3.52
CA VAL A 149 9.03 -4.39 4.34
C VAL A 149 9.20 -2.95 4.77
N GLY A 150 8.17 -2.14 4.51
CA GLY A 150 8.04 -0.79 5.05
C GLY A 150 6.85 -0.69 6.00
N GLY A 151 7.08 -0.22 7.24
CA GLY A 151 6.02 -0.16 8.24
C GLY A 151 4.78 0.63 7.78
N VAL A 152 4.96 1.73 7.06
CA VAL A 152 3.88 2.47 6.39
C VAL A 152 4.03 2.47 4.88
N VAL A 153 5.23 2.80 4.38
CA VAL A 153 5.50 2.86 2.94
C VAL A 153 6.66 1.94 2.58
N GLY A 154 6.54 1.16 1.52
CA GLY A 154 7.66 0.36 1.01
C GLY A 154 8.73 1.26 0.37
N VAL A 155 8.44 1.77 -0.83
CA VAL A 155 9.29 2.76 -1.50
C VAL A 155 8.52 4.06 -1.66
N LEU A 156 9.12 5.17 -1.21
CA LEU A 156 8.61 6.53 -1.36
C LEU A 156 9.29 7.24 -2.53
N SER A 157 8.55 8.11 -3.25
CA SER A 157 9.06 9.07 -4.25
C SER A 157 9.51 8.41 -5.55
N THR A 158 8.73 7.47 -6.09
CA THR A 158 9.13 6.67 -7.25
C THR A 158 8.88 7.32 -8.62
N GLY A 159 8.68 8.63 -8.66
CA GLY A 159 8.43 9.35 -9.92
C GLY A 159 8.53 10.87 -9.82
N GLU A 160 8.37 11.44 -8.62
CA GLU A 160 8.62 12.85 -8.32
C GLU A 160 9.15 12.96 -6.89
N SER A 161 9.68 14.13 -6.50
CA SER A 161 10.04 14.43 -5.11
C SER A 161 8.83 14.25 -4.18
N GLY A 162 8.94 13.36 -3.20
CA GLY A 162 7.87 13.01 -2.27
C GLY A 162 8.24 13.20 -0.80
N SER A 163 7.22 13.30 0.05
CA SER A 163 7.39 13.52 1.48
C SER A 163 6.47 12.64 2.30
N ALA A 164 6.97 12.19 3.46
CA ALA A 164 6.17 11.55 4.49
C ALA A 164 6.11 12.45 5.72
N SER A 165 4.90 12.85 6.12
CA SER A 165 4.68 13.73 7.28
C SER A 165 3.58 13.22 8.20
N LEU A 166 3.76 13.35 9.52
CA LEU A 166 2.75 12.94 10.50
C LEU A 166 2.32 11.47 10.34
N VAL A 167 3.30 10.60 10.03
CA VAL A 167 3.08 9.17 9.85
C VAL A 167 3.38 8.41 11.13
N VAL A 168 2.47 7.54 11.54
CA VAL A 168 2.60 6.71 12.75
C VAL A 168 2.51 5.24 12.38
N CYS A 169 3.47 4.46 12.87
CA CYS A 169 3.53 3.03 12.66
C CYS A 169 3.67 2.30 14.00
N ASN A 170 2.68 1.49 14.32
CA ASN A 170 2.60 0.67 15.53
C ASN A 170 2.40 -0.80 15.16
N VAL A 171 3.37 -1.32 14.41
CA VAL A 171 3.45 -2.72 14.00
C VAL A 171 4.87 -3.21 14.20
N ASP A 172 5.05 -4.50 14.49
CA ASP A 172 6.37 -5.09 14.56
C ASP A 172 6.91 -5.30 13.15
N VAL A 173 7.93 -4.53 12.78
CA VAL A 173 8.66 -4.69 11.52
C VAL A 173 9.89 -5.59 11.75
N PRO A 174 10.13 -6.62 10.91
CA PRO A 174 11.29 -7.50 11.07
C PRO A 174 12.64 -6.76 11.06
N ALA A 175 13.63 -7.29 11.78
CA ALA A 175 14.98 -6.71 11.80
C ALA A 175 15.58 -6.62 10.38
N GLY A 176 16.22 -5.48 10.08
CA GLY A 176 16.81 -5.20 8.76
C GLY A 176 15.83 -4.65 7.73
N GLN A 177 14.61 -4.31 8.13
CA GLN A 177 13.57 -3.70 7.30
C GLN A 177 13.27 -2.25 7.72
N GLY A 178 12.43 -1.53 6.97
CA GLY A 178 12.12 -0.12 7.23
C GLY A 178 11.01 0.07 8.25
N GLY A 179 11.31 0.60 9.44
CA GLY A 179 10.29 0.82 10.48
C GLY A 179 9.15 1.76 10.06
N LEU A 180 9.44 2.78 9.23
CA LEU A 180 8.42 3.64 8.61
C LEU A 180 8.41 3.48 7.09
N ILE A 181 9.59 3.68 6.49
CA ILE A 181 9.81 3.60 5.06
C ILE A 181 10.98 2.66 4.82
N TRP A 182 10.83 1.73 3.88
CA TRP A 182 11.90 0.79 3.54
C TRP A 182 12.96 1.44 2.64
N LEU A 183 12.54 2.17 1.61
CA LEU A 183 13.45 2.88 0.71
C LEU A 183 12.93 4.28 0.40
N LEU A 184 13.82 5.26 0.52
CA LEU A 184 13.64 6.60 -0.01
C LEU A 184 14.25 6.63 -1.41
N ALA A 185 13.43 6.81 -2.44
CA ALA A 185 13.93 7.11 -3.77
C ALA A 185 14.12 8.63 -3.92
N GLU A 186 14.97 9.05 -4.86
CA GLU A 186 15.22 10.46 -5.17
C GLU A 186 15.52 11.33 -3.92
N ASP A 187 14.98 12.55 -3.88
CA ASP A 187 15.13 13.54 -2.80
C ASP A 187 14.01 13.42 -1.75
N ALA A 188 13.49 12.21 -1.51
CA ALA A 188 12.37 12.01 -0.60
C ALA A 188 12.71 12.43 0.84
N THR A 189 11.72 13.05 1.52
CA THR A 189 11.90 13.53 2.89
C THR A 189 10.93 12.88 3.88
N VAL A 190 11.38 12.71 5.12
CA VAL A 190 10.54 12.24 6.23
C VAL A 190 10.59 13.27 7.34
N SER A 191 9.42 13.73 7.78
CA SER A 191 9.29 14.72 8.84
C SER A 191 8.20 14.32 9.83
N ALA A 192 8.37 14.73 11.10
CA ALA A 192 7.35 14.59 12.15
C ALA A 192 6.64 13.22 12.15
N SER A 193 7.37 12.11 12.14
CA SER A 193 6.82 10.74 12.00
C SER A 193 7.36 9.82 13.11
N ARG A 194 6.64 8.76 13.46
CA ARG A 194 6.94 7.93 14.64
C ARG A 194 6.72 6.43 14.40
N TYR A 195 7.70 5.61 14.80
CA TYR A 195 7.63 4.15 14.81
C TYR A 195 7.71 3.62 16.24
N TYR A 196 6.81 2.70 16.63
CA TYR A 196 6.61 2.27 18.01
C TYR A 196 7.11 0.85 18.34
N ALA A 197 8.21 0.41 17.72
CA ALA A 197 9.06 -0.62 18.31
C ALA A 197 10.37 0.06 18.77
N ASP A 198 10.40 0.55 20.02
CA ASP A 198 11.57 1.09 20.76
C ASP A 198 12.49 2.13 20.07
N ALA A 199 12.13 2.71 18.92
CA ALA A 199 12.95 3.69 18.20
C ALA A 199 12.22 5.01 17.95
N VAL A 200 12.42 5.98 18.84
CA VAL A 200 12.12 7.40 18.59
C VAL A 200 13.14 7.93 17.57
N LEU A 201 12.73 8.12 16.31
CA LEU A 201 13.55 8.85 15.34
C LEU A 201 13.47 10.36 15.63
N ALA A 202 14.48 10.81 16.38
CA ALA A 202 15.06 12.15 16.53
C ALA A 202 14.18 13.41 16.40
N GLY A 203 14.13 14.17 17.50
CA GLY A 203 13.65 15.55 17.57
C GLY A 203 12.45 15.68 18.49
N GLY A 204 12.60 16.44 19.58
CA GLY A 204 11.56 16.62 20.59
C GLY A 204 10.23 16.96 19.94
N VAL A 205 9.26 16.07 20.12
CA VAL A 205 7.90 16.28 19.62
C VAL A 205 7.27 17.38 20.48
N SER A 206 6.83 18.45 19.86
CA SER A 206 6.12 19.52 20.59
C SER A 206 4.77 19.00 21.11
N SER A 207 4.24 19.58 22.18
CA SER A 207 2.90 19.23 22.70
C SER A 207 1.78 19.41 21.67
N ALA A 208 1.96 20.31 20.69
CA ALA A 208 1.05 20.47 19.56
C ALA A 208 1.12 19.28 18.58
N GLN A 209 2.32 18.76 18.32
CA GLN A 209 2.52 17.55 17.51
C GLN A 209 2.05 16.31 18.26
N GLU A 210 2.26 16.22 19.57
CA GLU A 210 1.66 15.15 20.40
C GLU A 210 0.14 15.20 20.37
N ALA A 211 -0.48 16.39 20.47
CA ALA A 211 -1.92 16.54 20.33
C ALA A 211 -2.42 16.17 18.92
N GLN A 212 -1.65 16.46 17.87
CA GLN A 212 -1.94 16.01 16.50
C GLN A 212 -1.79 14.49 16.38
N PHE A 213 -0.76 13.88 16.97
CA PHE A 213 -0.61 12.42 17.04
C PHE A 213 -1.74 11.76 17.84
N ASP A 214 -2.18 12.37 18.94
CA ASP A 214 -3.35 11.93 19.71
C ASP A 214 -4.65 12.10 18.92
N GLN A 215 -4.79 13.15 18.11
CA GLN A 215 -5.96 13.36 17.26
C GLN A 215 -6.00 12.36 16.10
N VAL A 216 -4.84 12.10 15.48
CA VAL A 216 -4.66 11.14 14.39
C VAL A 216 -4.82 9.70 14.88
N SER A 217 -4.29 9.36 16.07
CA SER A 217 -4.52 8.05 16.70
C SER A 217 -5.96 7.86 17.19
N LYS A 218 -6.67 8.94 17.57
CA LYS A 218 -8.12 8.90 17.89
C LYS A 218 -9.01 8.67 16.68
N LEU A 219 -8.52 8.83 15.44
CA LEU A 219 -9.27 8.38 14.25
C LEU A 219 -9.62 6.89 14.37
N GLY A 220 -8.77 6.08 15.00
CA GLY A 220 -8.99 4.66 15.28
C GLY A 220 -9.94 4.31 16.41
N THR A 221 -10.69 5.28 16.94
CA THR A 221 -11.78 5.03 17.93
C THR A 221 -13.17 5.44 17.44
N ALA A 222 -13.32 5.91 16.21
CA ALA A 222 -14.64 6.24 15.68
C ALA A 222 -15.40 4.95 15.30
N ALA A 223 -16.49 4.69 16.03
CA ALA A 223 -17.38 3.55 15.94
C ALA A 223 -17.49 2.91 14.53
N GLU A 224 -17.33 1.59 14.51
CA GLU A 224 -17.62 0.71 13.39
C GLU A 224 -19.03 0.99 12.88
N VAL A 225 -19.14 1.56 11.68
CA VAL A 225 -20.40 1.59 10.94
C VAL A 225 -20.23 0.60 9.80
N TYR A 226 -20.90 -0.54 9.93
CA TYR A 226 -20.88 -1.64 8.99
C TYR A 226 -21.71 -1.27 7.75
N ALA A 227 -21.07 -1.26 6.58
CA ALA A 227 -21.76 -1.42 5.31
C ALA A 227 -21.23 -2.72 4.68
N GLU A 228 -22.06 -3.75 4.64
CA GLU A 228 -21.79 -4.94 3.82
C GLU A 228 -21.86 -4.53 2.35
N PHE A 229 -20.74 -4.60 1.64
CA PHE A 229 -20.72 -4.42 0.19
C PHE A 229 -20.99 -5.77 -0.46
N ASP A 230 -22.25 -5.98 -0.86
CA ASP A 230 -22.70 -7.14 -1.62
C ASP A 230 -22.67 -6.79 -3.12
N GLY A 231 -21.46 -6.75 -3.69
CA GLY A 231 -21.24 -6.37 -5.09
C GLY A 231 -20.45 -7.44 -5.84
N THR A 232 -20.99 -7.87 -6.99
CA THR A 232 -20.28 -8.77 -7.92
C THR A 232 -19.26 -7.96 -8.72
N VAL A 233 -17.96 -8.19 -8.48
CA VAL A 233 -16.87 -7.56 -9.24
C VAL A 233 -16.65 -8.33 -10.53
N TRP A 234 -16.63 -7.61 -11.65
CA TRP A 234 -16.33 -8.16 -12.97
C TRP A 234 -14.80 -8.17 -13.15
N THR A 235 -14.22 -9.35 -13.36
CA THR A 235 -12.85 -9.49 -13.86
C THR A 235 -12.81 -8.98 -15.30
N VAL A 236 -12.01 -7.96 -15.56
CA VAL A 236 -11.69 -7.51 -16.93
C VAL A 236 -10.39 -8.19 -17.32
N ASP A 237 -10.44 -9.08 -18.30
CA ASP A 237 -9.22 -9.56 -18.96
C ASP A 237 -8.59 -8.42 -19.77
N GLY A 238 -7.25 -8.42 -19.87
CA GLY A 238 -6.50 -7.36 -20.56
C GLY A 238 -6.75 -7.28 -22.07
N GLU A 239 -7.50 -8.22 -22.66
CA GLU A 239 -7.87 -8.20 -24.09
C GLU A 239 -9.15 -7.40 -24.36
N SER A 240 -9.95 -7.10 -23.33
CA SER A 240 -11.28 -6.53 -23.49
C SER A 240 -11.39 -5.01 -23.35
N ILE A 241 -10.29 -4.23 -23.28
CA ILE A 241 -10.39 -2.76 -23.20
C ILE A 241 -10.81 -2.21 -24.58
N PRO A 242 -12.05 -1.74 -24.79
CA PRO A 242 -12.36 -0.99 -25.99
C PRO A 242 -11.64 0.35 -25.83
N MET A 243 -10.78 0.71 -26.77
CA MET A 243 -10.20 2.06 -26.81
C MET A 243 -11.35 3.08 -26.79
N LEU A 244 -11.50 3.77 -25.66
CA LEU A 244 -12.37 4.94 -25.61
C LEU A 244 -11.68 6.05 -26.39
N LYS A 245 -12.27 6.38 -27.54
CA LYS A 245 -11.96 7.59 -28.33
C LYS A 245 -12.34 8.86 -27.56
#